data_AF-A0A069AEU1-F1
#
_entry.id   AF-A0A069AEU1-F1
#
_cell.length_a   1.000
_cell.length_b   1.000
_cell.length_c   1.000
_cell.angle_alpha   90.00
_cell.angle_beta   90.00
_cell.angle_gamma   90.00
#
_symmetry.space_group_name_H-M   'P 1'
#
loop_
_entity.id
_entity.type
_entity.pdbx_description
1 polymer ?
#
loop_
_entity_poly.entity_id
_entity_poly.type
_entity_poly.pdbx_seq_one_letter_code
_entity_poly.pdbx_strand_id
1 'polypeptide(L)'
;MGHTKKTSIVKLNSRNKLLELEAEIFTQYLLCPDIILLYCNITNIYEIMYICGVDKKTALIQSHYIKKIKLSNCITNLENLIKKQFYKFIKNYLKHRKKDTYF
;
A
#
# COMPACT_ATOMS: atom_id res chain seq x y z
N MET A 1 -29.55 -9.22 33.88
CA MET A 1 -28.54 -8.22 34.28
C MET A 1 -27.60 -7.99 33.11
N GLY A 2 -27.73 -6.86 32.41
CA GLY A 2 -26.92 -6.55 31.23
C GLY A 2 -25.71 -5.71 31.60
N HIS A 3 -24.51 -6.27 31.45
CA HIS A 3 -23.26 -5.52 31.58
C HIS A 3 -22.97 -4.77 30.27
N THR A 4 -23.44 -3.53 30.15
CA THR A 4 -22.90 -2.59 29.17
C THR A 4 -21.45 -2.27 29.57
N LYS A 5 -20.48 -2.88 28.90
CA LYS A 5 -19.07 -2.45 28.95
C LYS A 5 -19.02 -1.00 28.45
N LYS A 6 -18.82 -0.06 29.37
CA LYS A 6 -18.46 1.33 29.04
C LYS A 6 -17.14 1.28 28.27
N THR A 7 -17.20 1.44 26.95
CA THR A 7 -16.03 1.78 26.15
C THR A 7 -15.56 3.15 26.63
N SER A 8 -14.44 3.17 27.34
CA SER A 8 -13.76 4.40 27.72
C SER A 8 -13.33 5.11 26.44
N ILE A 9 -14.07 6.14 26.04
CA ILE A 9 -13.69 7.03 24.96
C ILE A 9 -12.43 7.75 25.43
N VAL A 10 -11.27 7.28 24.98
CA VAL A 10 -9.98 7.88 25.31
C VAL A 10 -9.96 9.28 24.71
N LYS A 11 -9.91 10.31 25.54
CA LYS A 11 -9.76 11.69 25.08
C LYS A 11 -8.44 11.82 24.31
N LEU A 12 -8.51 12.21 23.04
CA LEU A 12 -7.37 12.47 22.16
C LEU A 12 -6.50 13.61 22.73
N ASN A 13 -5.39 13.27 23.37
CA ASN A 13 -4.30 14.22 23.64
C ASN A 13 -3.33 14.25 22.44
N SER A 14 -2.39 15.20 22.43
CA SER A 14 -1.42 15.37 21.33
C SER A 14 -0.59 14.12 21.04
N ARG A 15 -0.28 13.32 22.07
CA ARG A 15 0.46 12.05 21.95
C ARG A 15 -0.37 10.99 21.21
N ASN A 16 -1.68 10.93 21.46
CA ASN A 16 -2.57 10.04 20.72
C ASN A 16 -2.65 10.39 19.23
N LYS A 17 -2.56 11.68 18.86
CA LYS A 17 -2.56 12.09 17.44
C LYS A 17 -1.34 11.58 16.66
N LEU A 18 -0.17 11.52 17.29
CA LEU A 18 1.03 10.97 16.65
C LEU A 18 0.91 9.47 16.41
N LEU A 19 0.36 8.74 17.38
CA LEU A 19 0.13 7.29 17.24
C LEU A 19 -0.91 6.98 16.16
N GLU A 20 -1.98 7.77 16.07
CA GLU A 20 -2.97 7.65 14.98
C GLU A 20 -2.33 7.90 13.60
N LEU A 21 -1.46 8.91 13.50
CA LEU A 21 -0.74 9.18 12.26
C LEU A 21 0.22 8.04 11.89
N GLU A 22 0.95 7.48 12.86
CA GLU A 22 1.81 6.32 12.63
C GLU A 22 1.00 5.10 12.17
N ALA A 23 -0.16 4.86 12.78
CA ALA A 23 -1.05 3.78 12.38
C ALA A 23 -1.61 3.99 10.96
N GLU A 24 -1.94 5.23 10.59
CA GLU A 24 -2.39 5.58 9.24
C GLU A 24 -1.30 5.33 8.19
N ILE A 25 -0.06 5.78 8.46
CA ILE A 25 1.09 5.54 7.57
C ILE A 25 1.40 4.05 7.45
N PHE A 26 1.38 3.31 8.56
CA PHE A 26 1.60 1.87 8.56
C PHE A 26 0.53 1.14 7.74
N THR A 27 -0.72 1.55 7.87
CA THR A 27 -1.84 0.98 7.08
C THR A 27 -1.66 1.25 5.59
N GLN A 28 -1.21 2.45 5.21
CA GLN A 28 -0.90 2.76 3.82
C GLN A 28 0.21 1.85 3.26
N TYR A 29 1.29 1.64 4.01
CA TYR A 29 2.37 0.72 3.59
C TYR A 29 1.87 -0.72 3.40
N LEU A 30 0.94 -1.17 4.24
CA LEU A 30 0.36 -2.51 4.14
C LEU A 30 -0.58 -2.65 2.93
N LEU A 31 -1.42 -1.65 2.67
CA LEU A 31 -2.39 -1.65 1.57
C LEU A 31 -1.74 -1.41 0.20
N CYS A 32 -0.69 -0.59 0.16
CA CYS A 32 0.01 -0.18 -1.05
C CYS A 32 1.51 -0.52 -0.96
N PRO A 33 1.93 -1.80 -0.97
CA PRO A 33 3.34 -2.12 -0.78
C PRO A 33 4.18 -1.61 -1.96
N ASP A 34 5.07 -0.66 -1.68
CA ASP A 34 5.88 0.06 -2.68
C ASP A 34 6.59 -0.91 -3.64
N ILE A 35 7.21 -1.93 -3.05
CA ILE A 35 7.99 -2.94 -3.77
C ILE A 35 7.13 -3.66 -4.81
N ILE A 36 5.86 -3.94 -4.51
CA ILE A 36 4.94 -4.63 -5.41
C ILE A 36 4.53 -3.72 -6.55
N LEU A 37 4.20 -2.46 -6.24
CA LEU A 37 3.86 -1.45 -7.25
C LEU A 37 5.04 -1.21 -8.20
N LEU A 38 6.27 -1.13 -7.68
CA LEU A 38 7.49 -1.00 -8.47
C LEU A 38 7.74 -2.22 -9.37
N TYR A 39 7.61 -3.45 -8.85
CA TYR A 39 7.77 -4.67 -9.65
C TYR A 39 6.77 -4.76 -10.79
N CYS A 40 5.53 -4.31 -10.56
CA CYS A 40 4.49 -4.28 -11.57
C CYS A 40 4.54 -3.02 -12.45
N ASN A 41 5.45 -2.07 -12.18
CA ASN A 41 5.56 -0.75 -12.80
C ASN A 41 4.21 0.00 -12.82
N ILE A 42 3.49 -0.05 -11.69
CA ILE A 42 2.18 0.58 -11.46
C ILE A 42 2.43 1.98 -10.91
N THR A 43 2.13 3.00 -11.69
CA THR A 43 2.34 4.40 -11.31
C THR A 43 1.13 5.29 -11.57
N ASN A 44 0.12 4.78 -12.28
CA ASN A 44 -1.10 5.52 -12.57
C ASN A 44 -2.01 5.55 -11.33
N ILE A 45 -2.58 6.72 -11.04
CA ILE A 45 -3.41 6.94 -9.85
C ILE A 45 -4.63 6.00 -9.85
N TYR A 46 -5.32 5.85 -10.98
CA TYR A 46 -6.52 5.01 -11.07
C TYR A 46 -6.19 3.52 -10.96
N GLU A 47 -5.05 3.11 -11.51
CA GLU A 47 -4.53 1.74 -11.40
C GLU A 47 -4.18 1.41 -9.94
N ILE A 48 -3.56 2.34 -9.21
CA ILE A 48 -3.28 2.19 -7.76
C ILE A 48 -4.59 2.11 -6.96
N MET A 49 -5.56 3.00 -7.21
CA MET A 49 -6.86 2.95 -6.52
C MET A 49 -7.54 1.60 -6.70
N TYR A 50 -7.57 1.09 -7.94
CA TYR A 50 -8.22 -0.17 -8.26
C TYR A 50 -7.51 -1.38 -7.64
N ILE A 51 -6.18 -1.44 -7.75
CA ILE A 51 -5.40 -2.60 -7.29
C ILE A 51 -5.28 -2.64 -5.77
N CYS A 52 -5.06 -1.49 -5.13
CA CYS A 52 -4.84 -1.40 -3.69
C CYS A 52 -6.12 -1.12 -2.90
N GLY A 53 -7.24 -0.82 -3.55
CA GLY A 53 -8.52 -0.54 -2.89
C GLY A 53 -8.49 0.71 -2.03
N VAL A 54 -7.71 1.73 -2.43
CA VAL A 54 -7.54 2.98 -1.68
C VAL A 54 -8.23 4.16 -2.35
N ASP A 55 -8.51 5.20 -1.57
CA ASP A 55 -9.09 6.44 -2.09
C ASP A 55 -8.10 7.22 -2.98
N LYS A 56 -8.63 8.21 -3.70
CA LYS A 56 -7.86 9.02 -4.66
C LYS A 56 -6.72 9.81 -4.02
N LYS A 57 -6.90 10.33 -2.81
CA LYS A 57 -5.87 11.12 -2.10
C LYS A 57 -4.70 10.22 -1.76
N THR A 58 -4.97 9.04 -1.19
CA THR A 58 -3.96 8.03 -0.88
C THR A 58 -3.22 7.57 -2.14
N ALA A 59 -3.95 7.23 -3.20
CA ALA A 59 -3.36 6.83 -4.47
C ALA A 59 -2.50 7.94 -5.13
N LEU A 60 -2.87 9.21 -4.97
CA LEU A 60 -2.10 10.34 -5.50
C LEU A 60 -0.77 10.51 -4.76
N ILE A 61 -0.77 10.42 -3.43
CA ILE A 61 0.45 10.44 -2.61
C ILE A 61 1.37 9.28 -3.03
N GLN A 62 0.80 8.08 -3.13
CA GLN A 62 1.51 6.88 -3.51
C GLN A 62 2.10 6.96 -4.94
N SER A 63 1.33 7.43 -5.91
CA SER A 63 1.79 7.64 -7.30
C SER A 63 2.98 8.59 -7.36
N HIS A 64 2.92 9.70 -6.62
CA HIS A 64 3.99 10.67 -6.58
C HIS A 64 5.24 10.12 -5.87
N TYR A 65 5.07 9.36 -4.79
CA TYR A 65 6.17 8.69 -4.10
C TYR A 65 6.87 7.66 -4.98
N ILE A 66 6.12 6.73 -5.58
CA ILE A 66 6.64 5.66 -6.45
C ILE A 66 7.37 6.21 -7.67
N LYS A 67 6.92 7.33 -8.25
CA LYS A 67 7.62 7.97 -9.38
C LYS A 67 8.97 8.56 -9.00
N LYS A 68 9.18 8.90 -7.72
CA LYS A 68 10.44 9.46 -7.23
C LYS A 68 11.43 8.39 -6.81
N ILE A 69 10.95 7.26 -6.32
CA ILE A 69 11.81 6.14 -5.95
C ILE A 69 12.07 5.24 -7.16
N LYS A 70 13.29 4.68 -7.22
CA LYS A 70 13.62 3.64 -8.20
C LYS A 70 13.73 2.31 -7.45
N LEU A 71 13.43 1.22 -8.14
CA LEU A 71 13.72 -0.10 -7.62
C LEU A 71 15.23 -0.16 -7.34
N SER A 72 15.60 -0.29 -6.07
CA SER A 72 16.99 -0.44 -5.66
C SER A 72 17.55 -1.75 -6.25
N ASN A 73 18.82 -1.73 -6.63
CA ASN A 73 19.53 -2.98 -6.99
C ASN A 73 19.70 -3.89 -5.76
N CYS A 74 19.57 -3.35 -4.54
CA CYS A 74 19.63 -4.08 -3.30
C CYS A 74 18.22 -4.22 -2.71
N ILE A 75 17.65 -5.41 -2.82
CA ILE A 75 16.36 -5.78 -2.23
C ILE A 75 16.61 -6.25 -0.79
N THR A 76 15.89 -5.68 0.17
CA THR A 76 15.98 -6.07 1.58
C THR A 76 15.36 -7.46 1.82
N ASN A 77 15.68 -8.09 2.96
CA ASN A 77 15.08 -9.38 3.33
C ASN A 77 13.55 -9.29 3.45
N LEU A 78 13.03 -8.17 3.97
CA LEU A 78 11.60 -7.93 4.09
C LEU A 78 10.93 -7.82 2.72
N GLU A 79 11.50 -7.02 1.81
CA GLU A 79 10.99 -6.88 0.44
C GLU A 79 10.97 -8.21 -0.32
N ASN A 80 11.97 -9.08 -0.10
CA ASN A 80 11.99 -10.42 -0.65
C ASN A 80 10.84 -11.29 -0.11
N LEU A 81 10.52 -11.19 1.18
CA LEU A 81 9.38 -11.90 1.76
C LEU A 81 8.05 -11.38 1.20
N ILE A 82 7.89 -10.06 1.11
CA ILE A 82 6.71 -9.42 0.51
C ILE A 82 6.57 -9.90 -0.95
N LYS A 83 7.64 -9.85 -1.75
CA LYS A 83 7.62 -10.34 -3.13
C LYS A 83 7.19 -11.80 -3.25
N LYS A 84 7.68 -12.67 -2.36
CA LYS A 84 7.29 -14.09 -2.34
C LYS A 84 5.80 -14.26 -2.06
N GLN A 85 5.25 -13.53 -1.10
CA GLN A 85 3.82 -13.57 -0.77
C GLN A 85 2.95 -13.13 -1.97
N PHE A 86 3.38 -12.11 -2.71
CA PHE A 86 2.64 -11.56 -3.85
C PHE A 86 3.03 -12.16 -5.21
N TYR A 87 3.84 -13.23 -5.24
CA TYR A 87 4.37 -13.79 -6.49
C TYR A 87 3.29 -14.10 -7.55
N LYS A 88 2.18 -14.71 -7.13
CA LYS A 88 1.09 -15.09 -8.04
C LYS A 88 0.41 -13.86 -8.65
N PHE A 89 0.19 -12.82 -7.83
CA PHE A 89 -0.35 -11.55 -8.28
C PHE A 89 0.58 -10.89 -9.31
N ILE A 90 1.86 -10.71 -8.97
CA ILE A 90 2.86 -10.08 -9.86
C ILE A 90 2.90 -10.80 -11.22
N LYS A 91 2.99 -12.14 -11.20
CA LYS A 91 3.07 -12.95 -12.42
C LYS A 91 1.85 -12.76 -13.32
N ASN A 92 0.65 -12.80 -12.74
CA ASN A 92 -0.58 -12.63 -13.49
C ASN A 92 -0.69 -11.19 -14.04
N TYR A 93 -0.40 -10.20 -13.20
CA TYR A 93 -0.44 -8.79 -13.57
C TYR A 93 0.42 -8.49 -14.80
N LEU A 94 1.69 -8.90 -14.76
CA LEU A 94 2.63 -8.70 -15.86
C LEU A 94 2.22 -9.46 -17.12
N LYS A 95 1.59 -10.63 -17.00
CA LYS A 95 1.07 -11.39 -18.13
C LYS A 95 -0.09 -10.66 -18.81
N HIS A 96 -1.01 -10.07 -18.05
CA HIS A 96 -2.13 -9.31 -18.60
C HIS A 96 -1.66 -8.01 -19.24
N ARG A 97 -0.84 -7.23 -18.54
CA ARG A 97 -0.33 -5.95 -19.04
C ARG A 97 0.42 -6.08 -20.37
N LYS A 98 1.19 -7.15 -20.56
CA LYS A 98 1.90 -7.43 -21.82
C LYS A 98 0.95 -7.69 -23.00
N LYS A 99 -0.27 -8.20 -22.76
CA LYS A 99 -1.24 -8.43 -23.83
C LYS A 99 -1.86 -7.12 -24.34
N ASP A 100 -2.02 -6.14 -23.45
CA ASP A 100 -2.62 -4.85 -23.79
C ASP A 100 -1.64 -3.92 -24.56
N THR A 101 -0.36 -4.29 -24.67
CA THR A 101 0.67 -3.50 -25.38
C THR A 101 0.86 -3.87 -26.85
N TYR A 102 0.11 -4.86 -27.36
CA TYR A 102 0.19 -5.34 -28.76
C TYR A 102 -1.05 -4.99 -29.61
N PHE A 103 -1.78 -3.93 -29.24
CA PHE A 103 -2.88 -3.39 -30.04
C PHE A 103 -2.61 -1.93 -30.40
#